data_AF-A0A7S0TCD8-F1
#
_entry.id   AF-A0A7S0TCD8-F1
#
_cell.length_a   1.000
_cell.length_b   1.000
_cell.length_c   1.000
_cell.angle_alpha   90.00
_cell.angle_beta   90.00
_cell.angle_gamma   90.00
#
_symmetry.space_group_name_H-M   'P 1'
#
loop_
_entity.id
_entity.type
_entity.pdbx_description
1 polymer ?
#
loop_
_entity_poly.entity_id
_entity_poly.type
_entity_poly.pdbx_seq_one_letter_code
_entity_poly.pdbx_strand_id
1 'polypeptide(L)'
;FTCAQASKFDQYLHGASCKNLFLTDKKKKHYFVLSALEATQFRINDLKKKIVSQYQEIKCGNLQFAKESMLNSRLKLIKGSVTPFGILNDEKKETTLLIDENLMRHEYAKFQ
;
A
#
# COMPACT_ATOMS: atom_id res chain seq x y z
N PHE A 1 19.73 -1.46 3.14
CA PHE A 1 20.11 -1.25 1.73
C PHE A 1 20.20 0.23 1.44
N THR A 2 21.24 0.69 0.78
CA THR A 2 21.32 2.09 0.34
C THR A 2 20.54 2.28 -0.96
N CYS A 3 20.04 3.49 -1.25
CA CYS A 3 19.32 3.77 -2.50
C CYS A 3 20.14 3.38 -3.74
N ALA A 4 21.46 3.57 -3.69
CA ALA A 4 22.38 3.21 -4.77
C ALA A 4 22.48 1.70 -5.03
N GLN A 5 22.29 0.86 -4.00
CA GLN A 5 22.28 -0.60 -4.16
C GLN A 5 20.97 -1.09 -4.79
N ALA A 6 19.83 -0.50 -4.39
CA ALA A 6 18.52 -0.84 -4.96
C ALA A 6 18.45 -0.52 -6.46
N SER A 7 18.98 0.63 -6.88
CA SER A 7 19.01 1.03 -8.30
C SER A 7 19.78 0.08 -9.21
N LYS A 8 20.77 -0.66 -8.69
CA LYS A 8 21.53 -1.64 -9.51
C LYS A 8 20.73 -2.90 -9.80
N PHE A 9 19.88 -3.33 -8.87
CA PHE A 9 18.99 -4.47 -9.09
C PHE A 9 17.81 -4.10 -10.00
N ASP A 10 17.40 -2.83 -9.99
CA ASP A 10 16.26 -2.34 -10.76
C ASP A 10 16.48 -2.40 -12.28
N GLN A 11 17.74 -2.44 -12.74
CA GLN A 11 18.13 -2.52 -14.15
C GLN A 11 17.82 -3.88 -14.80
N TYR A 12 17.73 -4.95 -14.00
CA TYR A 12 17.55 -6.32 -14.52
C TYR A 12 16.11 -6.81 -14.40
N LEU A 13 15.24 -6.05 -13.74
CA LEU A 13 13.86 -6.43 -13.49
C LEU A 13 12.94 -5.53 -14.33
N HIS A 14 12.29 -6.12 -15.32
CA HIS A 14 11.28 -5.44 -16.13
C HIS A 14 10.00 -5.22 -15.32
N GLY A 15 9.40 -4.02 -15.43
CA GLY A 15 8.14 -3.67 -14.78
C GLY A 15 8.17 -2.29 -14.12
N ALA A 16 7.02 -1.87 -13.59
CA ALA A 16 6.86 -0.59 -12.90
C ALA A 16 7.35 -0.69 -11.46
N SER A 17 8.26 0.20 -11.05
CA SER A 17 8.66 0.32 -9.64
C SER A 17 7.51 0.94 -8.85
N CYS A 18 7.17 0.33 -7.72
CA CYS A 18 6.01 0.70 -6.92
C CYS A 18 6.36 0.85 -5.44
N LYS A 19 5.53 1.64 -4.76
CA LYS A 19 5.54 1.78 -3.31
C LYS A 19 4.26 1.25 -2.71
N ASN A 20 4.39 0.73 -1.50
CA ASN A 20 3.28 0.17 -0.74
C ASN A 20 3.14 0.90 0.59
N LEU A 21 1.94 1.41 0.87
CA LEU A 21 1.64 2.11 2.11
C LEU A 21 0.64 1.32 2.93
N PHE A 22 0.93 1.11 4.21
CA PHE A 22 -0.04 0.55 5.15
C PHE A 22 -0.75 1.67 5.90
N LEU A 23 -2.05 1.84 5.63
CA LEU A 23 -2.87 2.94 6.10
C LEU A 23 -4.01 2.45 6.99
N THR A 24 -4.46 3.32 7.88
CA THR A 24 -5.65 3.11 8.71
C THR A 24 -6.42 4.41 8.83
N ASP A 25 -7.72 4.34 9.12
CA ASP A 25 -8.44 5.52 9.59
C ASP A 25 -8.13 5.85 11.06
N LYS A 26 -8.48 7.07 11.51
CA LYS A 26 -8.26 7.50 12.91
C LYS A 26 -8.94 6.59 13.94
N LYS A 27 -10.08 6.01 13.58
CA LYS A 27 -10.87 5.13 14.46
C LYS A 27 -10.38 3.67 14.45
N LYS A 28 -9.36 3.34 13.65
CA LYS A 28 -8.80 2.00 13.47
C LYS A 28 -9.85 0.96 13.05
N LYS A 29 -10.86 1.39 12.30
CA LYS A 29 -11.94 0.53 11.78
C LYS A 29 -11.60 -0.05 10.42
N HIS A 30 -10.78 0.64 9.64
CA HIS A 30 -10.40 0.22 8.29
C HIS A 30 -8.89 0.23 8.16
N TYR A 31 -8.36 -0.83 7.55
CA TYR A 31 -6.95 -1.00 7.23
C TYR A 31 -6.79 -1.20 5.73
N PHE A 32 -5.80 -0.54 5.15
CA PHE A 32 -5.54 -0.57 3.72
C PHE A 32 -4.07 -0.84 3.44
N VAL A 33 -3.78 -1.69 2.46
CA VAL A 33 -2.50 -1.66 1.75
C VAL A 33 -2.73 -0.95 0.43
N LEU A 34 -2.07 0.18 0.21
CA LEU A 34 -2.12 0.91 -1.05
C LEU A 34 -0.85 0.64 -1.84
N SER A 35 -0.99 0.04 -3.03
CA SER A 35 0.09 -0.11 -4.01
C SER A 35 -0.07 0.93 -5.11
N ALA A 36 0.96 1.75 -5.32
CA ALA A 36 1.00 2.79 -6.34
C ALA A 36 2.37 2.88 -6.99
N LEU A 37 2.48 3.53 -8.16
CA LEU A 37 3.79 3.79 -8.76
C LEU A 37 4.66 4.59 -7.78
N GLU A 38 5.97 4.34 -7.81
CA GLU A 38 6.93 5.06 -6.97
C GLU A 38 6.78 6.59 -7.15
N ALA A 39 6.60 7.02 -8.40
CA ALA A 39 6.42 8.40 -8.79
C ALA A 39 5.04 9.00 -8.45
N THR A 40 4.01 8.20 -8.13
CA THR A 40 2.67 8.74 -7.85
C THR A 40 2.72 9.65 -6.61
N GLN A 41 2.33 10.91 -6.76
CA GLN A 41 2.19 11.84 -5.65
C GLN A 41 0.72 12.02 -5.28
N PHE A 42 0.41 11.93 -4.00
CA PHE A 42 -0.93 12.20 -3.46
C PHE A 42 -0.86 12.68 -2.03
N ARG A 43 -1.88 13.42 -1.61
CA ARG A 43 -2.09 13.74 -0.19
C ARG A 43 -2.96 12.65 0.43
N ILE A 44 -2.55 12.14 1.59
CA ILE A 44 -3.29 11.10 2.33
C ILE A 44 -4.74 11.55 2.62
N ASN A 45 -4.95 12.84 2.86
CA ASN A 45 -6.28 13.41 3.11
C ASN A 45 -7.22 13.31 1.90
N ASP A 46 -6.69 13.28 0.67
CA ASP A 46 -7.49 13.18 -0.55
C ASP A 46 -7.89 11.72 -0.84
N LEU A 47 -7.13 10.75 -0.35
CA LEU A 47 -7.43 9.31 -0.53
C LEU A 47 -8.78 8.93 0.08
N LYS A 48 -9.14 9.47 1.26
CA LYS A 48 -10.45 9.23 1.87
C LYS A 48 -11.57 9.57 0.88
N LYS A 49 -11.51 10.75 0.26
CA LYS A 49 -12.55 11.21 -0.66
C LYS A 49 -12.67 10.27 -1.84
N LYS A 50 -11.53 9.86 -2.43
CA LYS A 50 -11.49 8.90 -3.53
C LYS A 50 -12.11 7.55 -3.16
N ILE A 51 -11.68 6.96 -2.03
CA ILE A 51 -12.19 5.66 -1.55
C ILE A 51 -13.70 5.72 -1.35
N VAL A 52 -14.20 6.70 -0.60
CA VAL A 52 -15.64 6.82 -0.30
C VAL A 52 -16.45 7.11 -1.57
N SER A 53 -15.89 7.84 -2.56
CA SER A 53 -16.58 8.10 -3.82
C SER A 53 -16.66 6.88 -4.75
N GLN A 54 -15.65 6.01 -4.72
CA GLN A 54 -15.56 4.84 -5.58
C GLN A 54 -16.22 3.59 -4.94
N TYR A 55 -16.14 3.48 -3.60
CA TYR A 55 -16.58 2.34 -2.82
C TYR A 55 -17.52 2.82 -1.71
N GLN A 56 -18.80 2.99 -2.05
CA GLN A 56 -19.81 3.62 -1.16
C GLN A 56 -20.05 2.83 0.14
N GLU A 57 -19.76 1.54 0.14
CA GLU A 57 -19.79 0.64 1.28
C GLU A 57 -18.66 0.91 2.30
N ILE A 58 -17.54 1.50 1.85
CA ILE A 58 -16.39 1.81 2.69
C ILE A 58 -16.54 3.21 3.27
N LYS A 59 -17.10 3.30 4.49
CA LYS A 59 -17.30 4.56 5.21
C LYS A 59 -16.10 4.92 6.10
N CYS A 60 -14.90 5.02 5.53
CA CYS A 60 -13.68 5.28 6.29
C CYS A 60 -13.52 6.76 6.70
N GLY A 61 -12.84 6.98 7.84
CA GLY A 61 -12.44 8.31 8.29
C GLY A 61 -11.22 8.87 7.52
N ASN A 62 -10.67 10.00 8.01
CA ASN A 62 -9.40 10.50 7.48
C ASN A 62 -8.30 9.46 7.73
N LEU A 63 -7.48 9.22 6.71
CA LEU A 63 -6.45 8.19 6.74
C LEU A 63 -5.15 8.72 7.37
N GLN A 64 -4.37 7.80 7.89
CA GLN A 64 -3.03 8.00 8.44
C GLN A 64 -2.22 6.71 8.28
N PHE A 65 -0.90 6.80 8.41
CA PHE A 65 -0.05 5.61 8.48
C PHE A 65 -0.42 4.76 9.69
N ALA A 66 -0.57 3.45 9.46
CA ALA A 66 -0.75 2.50 10.53
C ALA A 66 0.55 2.32 11.33
N LYS A 67 0.42 1.99 12.62
CA LYS A 67 1.57 1.72 13.48
C LYS A 67 2.27 0.43 13.06
N GLU A 68 3.58 0.37 13.28
CA GLU A 68 4.39 -0.82 13.01
C GLU A 68 3.88 -2.07 13.75
N SER A 69 3.41 -1.93 14.99
CA SER A 69 2.81 -3.03 15.73
C SER A 69 1.56 -3.61 15.04
N MET A 70 0.80 -2.78 14.30
CA MET A 70 -0.34 -3.26 13.51
C MET A 70 0.11 -3.95 12.23
N LEU A 71 1.20 -3.48 11.60
CA LEU A 71 1.77 -4.10 10.41
C LEU A 71 2.24 -5.53 10.73
N ASN A 72 2.94 -5.69 11.85
CA ASN A 72 3.41 -7.00 12.29
C ASN A 72 2.26 -7.92 12.70
N SER A 73 1.34 -7.45 13.55
CA SER A 73 0.25 -8.29 14.05
C SER A 73 -0.76 -8.68 12.97
N ARG A 74 -1.02 -7.84 11.96
CA ARG A 74 -1.97 -8.14 10.87
C ARG A 74 -1.32 -8.83 9.67
N LEU A 75 -0.21 -8.30 9.18
CA LEU A 75 0.38 -8.73 7.91
C LEU A 75 1.65 -9.58 8.10
N LYS A 76 2.11 -9.79 9.35
CA LYS A 76 3.37 -10.48 9.67
C LYS A 76 4.59 -9.84 8.97
N LEU A 77 4.52 -8.53 8.76
CA LEU A 77 5.57 -7.73 8.11
C LEU A 77 6.25 -6.78 9.12
N ILE A 78 7.45 -6.35 8.78
CA ILE A 78 8.20 -5.31 9.52
C ILE A 78 8.19 -4.00 8.74
N LYS A 79 8.51 -2.88 9.41
CA LYS A 79 8.60 -1.57 8.76
C LYS A 79 9.66 -1.61 7.65
N GLY A 80 9.31 -1.05 6.49
CA GLY A 80 10.17 -1.05 5.31
C GLY A 80 10.03 -2.28 4.42
N SER A 81 9.21 -3.26 4.80
CA SER A 81 8.93 -4.48 4.01
C SER A 81 7.46 -4.56 3.58
N VAL A 82 6.78 -3.42 3.44
CA VAL A 82 5.35 -3.39 3.07
C VAL A 82 5.21 -3.84 1.61
N THR A 83 4.34 -4.81 1.38
CA THR A 83 4.05 -5.40 0.06
C THR A 83 2.56 -5.73 -0.04
N PRO A 84 1.91 -5.65 -1.22
CA PRO A 84 0.51 -6.08 -1.36
C PRO A 84 0.31 -7.54 -1.01
N PHE A 85 1.33 -8.38 -1.20
CA PHE A 85 1.27 -9.80 -0.85
C PHE A 85 1.16 -10.04 0.66
N GLY A 86 1.43 -9.03 1.48
CA GLY A 86 1.25 -9.10 2.93
C GLY A 86 -0.19 -9.40 3.36
N ILE A 87 -1.18 -9.08 2.51
CA ILE A 87 -2.58 -9.43 2.78
C ILE A 87 -2.83 -10.94 2.87
N LEU A 88 -1.96 -11.76 2.27
CA LEU A 88 -2.04 -13.23 2.35
C LEU A 88 -1.82 -13.73 3.78
N ASN A 89 -1.14 -12.93 4.62
CA ASN A 89 -0.92 -13.23 6.03
C ASN A 89 -2.08 -12.74 6.92
N ASP A 90 -3.02 -11.95 6.39
CA ASP A 90 -4.16 -11.43 7.15
C ASP A 90 -5.26 -12.48 7.30
N GLU A 91 -5.14 -13.30 8.34
CA GLU A 91 -6.05 -14.40 8.65
C GLU A 91 -7.51 -13.95 8.79
N LYS A 92 -7.74 -12.71 9.23
CA LYS A 92 -9.09 -12.15 9.42
C LYS A 92 -9.66 -11.50 8.16
N LYS A 93 -8.85 -11.34 7.10
CA LYS A 93 -9.24 -10.70 5.83
C LYS A 93 -9.86 -9.31 6.03
N GLU A 94 -9.32 -8.54 6.98
CA GLU A 94 -9.82 -7.22 7.35
C GLU A 94 -9.05 -6.07 6.66
N THR A 95 -7.97 -6.40 5.95
CA THR A 95 -7.13 -5.44 5.22
C THR A 95 -7.54 -5.38 3.77
N THR A 96 -7.95 -4.21 3.31
CA THR A 96 -8.33 -3.98 1.92
C THR A 96 -7.11 -3.61 1.09
N LEU A 97 -6.88 -4.31 -0.02
CA LEU A 97 -5.89 -3.93 -1.02
C LEU A 97 -6.46 -2.85 -1.94
N LEU A 98 -5.77 -1.71 -2.03
CA LEU A 98 -6.05 -0.65 -2.98
C LEU A 98 -4.91 -0.59 -4.00
N ILE A 99 -5.24 -0.59 -5.29
CA ILE A 99 -4.25 -0.50 -6.36
C ILE A 99 -4.50 0.78 -7.15
N ASP A 100 -3.48 1.61 -7.31
CA ASP A 100 -3.52 2.80 -8.15
C ASP A 100 -3.76 2.39 -9.61
N GLU A 101 -4.72 3.03 -10.26
CA GLU A 101 -5.04 2.78 -11.67
C GLU A 101 -3.82 3.01 -12.57
N ASN A 102 -2.95 3.97 -12.24
CA ASN A 102 -1.73 4.21 -13.01
C ASN A 102 -0.76 3.01 -12.95
N LEU A 103 -0.73 2.30 -11.81
CA LEU A 103 0.05 1.08 -11.67
C LEU A 103 -0.57 -0.05 -12.51
N MET A 104 -1.90 -0.16 -12.53
CA MET A 104 -2.63 -1.17 -13.32
C MET A 104 -2.46 -1.04 -14.84
N ARG A 105 -2.00 0.12 -15.33
CA ARG A 105 -1.71 0.35 -16.76
C ARG A 105 -0.42 -0.33 -17.23
N HIS A 106 0.37 -0.89 -16.31
CA HIS A 106 1.63 -1.54 -16.62
C HIS A 106 1.44 -3.06 -16.62
N GLU A 107 2.05 -3.76 -17.57
CA GLU A 107 1.95 -5.22 -17.69
C GLU A 107 2.55 -5.96 -16.48
N TYR A 108 3.66 -5.42 -15.95
CA TYR A 108 4.36 -5.95 -14.77
C TYR A 108 4.58 -4.87 -13.73
N ALA A 109 4.41 -5.23 -12.45
CA ALA A 109 4.74 -4.41 -11.30
C ALA A 109 5.82 -5.09 -10.45
N LYS A 110 6.75 -4.29 -9.92
CA LYS A 110 7.89 -4.77 -9.13
C LYS A 110 7.73 -4.37 -7.69
N PHE A 111 7.66 -5.36 -6.81
CA PHE A 111 7.56 -5.15 -5.36
C PHE A 111 8.91 -5.45 -4.72
N GLN A 112 9.45 -4.48 -3.97
CA GLN A 112 10.72 -4.57 -3.23
C GLN A 112 10.49 -4.65 -1.72
#